data_AF-S7UP44-F1
#
_entry.id   AF-S7UP44-F1
#
_cell.length_a   1.000
_cell.length_b   1.000
_cell.length_c   1.000
_cell.angle_alpha   90.00
_cell.angle_beta   90.00
_cell.angle_gamma   90.00
#
_symmetry.space_group_name_H-M   'P 1'
#
loop_
_entity.id
_entity.type
_entity.pdbx_description
1 polymer ?
#
loop_
_entity_poly.entity_id
_entity_poly.type
_entity_poly.pdbx_seq_one_letter_code
_entity_poly.pdbx_strand_id
1 'polypeptide(L)'
;MGAQLTGTDIIALLRAEKPYLNEKFGVVNIGLFGSFARESPNDDSDIDLMVELKEPRFDWLAGLQIYLENKFDRKIEIVRKGNSLNTRFTRRIEKDVIYA
;
A
#
# COMPACT_ATOMS: atom_id res chain seq x y z
N MET A 1 8.93 -0.30 -25.28
CA MET A 1 7.64 -0.79 -24.75
C MET A 1 7.79 -0.79 -23.24
N GLY A 2 7.27 0.22 -22.56
CA GLY A 2 7.30 0.24 -21.09
C GLY A 2 6.34 -0.83 -20.60
N ALA A 3 6.81 -1.78 -19.79
CA ALA A 3 5.93 -2.76 -19.19
C ALA A 3 4.89 -2.03 -18.34
N GLN A 4 3.60 -2.36 -18.51
CA GLN A 4 2.56 -1.86 -17.62
C GLN A 4 2.84 -2.36 -16.21
N LEU A 5 2.84 -1.46 -15.23
CA LEU A 5 3.00 -1.81 -13.81
C LEU A 5 1.87 -2.76 -13.41
N THR A 6 2.20 -3.94 -12.92
CA THR A 6 1.21 -4.93 -12.45
C THR A 6 1.13 -4.96 -10.92
N GLY A 7 0.04 -5.52 -10.38
CA GLY A 7 -0.08 -5.77 -8.94
C GLY A 7 1.04 -6.68 -8.41
N THR A 8 1.53 -7.62 -9.23
CA THR A 8 2.66 -8.49 -8.88
C THR A 8 3.96 -7.69 -8.74
N ASP A 9 4.21 -6.73 -9.63
CA ASP A 9 5.40 -5.86 -9.56
C ASP A 9 5.37 -4.99 -8.30
N ILE A 10 4.20 -4.44 -7.97
CA ILE A 10 3.99 -3.64 -6.75
C ILE A 10 4.30 -4.47 -5.52
N ILE A 11 3.74 -5.68 -5.41
CA ILE A 11 3.98 -6.57 -4.27
C ILE A 11 5.44 -7.00 -4.17
N ALA A 12 6.09 -7.30 -5.30
CA ALA A 12 7.50 -7.68 -5.32
C ALA A 12 8.39 -6.54 -4.81
N LEU A 13 8.13 -5.29 -5.23
CA LEU A 13 8.85 -4.12 -4.75
C LEU A 13 8.60 -3.89 -3.26
N LEU A 14 7.34 -3.93 -2.81
CA LEU A 14 6.99 -3.77 -1.40
C LEU A 14 7.66 -4.83 -0.51
N ARG A 15 7.78 -6.08 -0.99
CA ARG A 15 8.51 -7.15 -0.29
C ARG A 15 9.98 -6.84 -0.14
N ALA A 16 10.63 -6.41 -1.22
CA ALA A 16 12.04 -6.07 -1.21
C ALA A 16 12.34 -4.90 -0.25
N GLU A 17 11.43 -3.92 -0.20
CA GLU A 17 11.58 -2.71 0.61
C GLU A 17 11.10 -2.86 2.05
N LYS A 18 10.40 -3.95 2.39
CA LYS A 18 9.77 -4.14 3.71
C LYS A 18 10.72 -3.88 4.90
N PRO A 19 12.00 -4.29 4.89
CA PRO A 19 12.92 -3.95 5.97
C PRO A 19 13.14 -2.43 6.12
N TYR A 20 13.36 -1.72 5.00
CA TYR A 20 13.54 -0.27 4.98
C TYR A 20 12.27 0.46 5.43
N LEU A 21 11.10 0.03 4.94
CA LEU A 21 9.81 0.61 5.33
C LEU A 21 9.53 0.44 6.83
N ASN A 22 9.92 -0.71 7.40
CA ASN A 22 9.81 -0.98 8.83
C ASN A 22 10.72 -0.09 9.68
N GLU A 23 11.95 0.14 9.22
CA GLU A 23 12.95 0.94 9.93
C GLU A 23 12.62 2.44 9.87
N LYS A 24 12.30 2.97 8.68
CA LYS A 24 12.10 4.41 8.46
C LYS A 24 10.71 4.92 8.82
N PHE A 25 9.68 4.12 8.55
CA PHE A 25 8.29 4.55 8.66
C PHE A 25 7.48 3.69 9.65
N GLY A 26 8.13 2.74 10.32
CA GLY A 26 7.45 1.88 11.29
C GLY A 26 6.40 0.95 10.69
N VAL A 27 6.49 0.61 9.39
CA VAL A 27 5.54 -0.29 8.72
C VAL A 27 5.69 -1.72 9.26
N VAL A 28 4.64 -2.24 9.89
CA VAL A 28 4.53 -3.63 10.37
C VAL A 28 4.02 -4.52 9.24
N ASN A 29 2.88 -4.15 8.65
CA ASN A 29 2.28 -4.83 7.52
C ASN A 29 1.97 -3.82 6.42
N ILE A 30 2.11 -4.25 5.17
CA ILE A 30 1.72 -3.49 3.98
C ILE A 30 1.15 -4.45 2.96
N GLY A 31 0.04 -4.07 2.34
CA GLY A 31 -0.60 -4.88 1.32
C GLY A 31 -1.31 -4.02 0.29
N LEU A 32 -1.40 -4.56 -0.92
CA LEU A 32 -2.09 -3.96 -2.05
C LEU A 32 -3.56 -4.34 -2.02
N PHE A 33 -4.45 -3.38 -2.26
CA PHE A 33 -5.86 -3.64 -2.51
C PHE A 33 -6.32 -2.85 -3.76
N GLY A 34 -7.63 -2.79 -3.99
CA GLY A 34 -8.19 -1.95 -5.05
C GLY A 34 -8.02 -2.52 -6.46
N SER A 35 -7.90 -1.62 -7.44
CA SER A 35 -7.90 -1.96 -8.88
C SER A 35 -6.71 -2.83 -9.29
N PHE A 36 -5.53 -2.53 -8.74
CA PHE A 36 -4.31 -3.31 -8.99
C PHE A 36 -4.34 -4.72 -8.36
N ALA A 37 -5.09 -4.92 -7.28
CA ALA A 37 -5.30 -6.25 -6.70
C ALA A 37 -6.33 -7.08 -7.49
N ARG A 38 -7.21 -6.43 -8.27
CA ARG A 38 -8.30 -7.06 -9.05
C ARG A 38 -8.03 -7.13 -10.55
N GLU A 39 -6.78 -6.98 -10.98
CA GLU A 39 -6.33 -7.09 -12.38
C GLU A 39 -7.09 -6.19 -13.40
N SER A 40 -7.66 -5.08 -12.93
CA SER A 40 -8.35 -4.09 -13.78
C SER A 40 -7.88 -2.64 -13.55
N PRO A 41 -6.56 -2.37 -13.47
CA PRO A 41 -6.06 -1.00 -13.42
C PRO A 41 -6.25 -0.29 -14.76
N ASN A 42 -6.55 1.00 -14.73
CA ASN A 42 -6.42 1.89 -15.88
C ASN A 42 -5.15 2.75 -15.77
N ASP A 43 -4.81 3.45 -16.85
CA ASP A 43 -3.60 4.28 -16.94
C ASP A 43 -3.59 5.48 -15.97
N ASP A 44 -4.72 5.78 -15.32
CA ASP A 44 -4.87 6.82 -14.30
C ASP A 44 -5.15 6.29 -12.88
N SER A 45 -5.07 4.97 -12.64
CA SER A 45 -5.46 4.40 -11.33
C SER A 45 -4.46 4.76 -10.22
N ASP A 46 -4.96 5.09 -9.03
CA ASP A 46 -4.10 5.18 -7.86
C ASP A 46 -3.67 3.77 -7.40
N ILE A 47 -2.54 3.67 -6.69
CA ILE A 47 -2.14 2.42 -6.01
C ILE A 47 -2.68 2.47 -4.58
N ASP A 48 -3.63 1.60 -4.29
CA ASP A 48 -4.30 1.51 -2.99
C ASP A 48 -3.55 0.57 -2.04
N LEU A 49 -3.02 1.10 -0.93
CA LEU A 49 -2.21 0.35 0.03
C LEU A 49 -2.82 0.36 1.44
N MET A 50 -2.98 -0.82 2.00
CA MET A 50 -3.34 -1.02 3.40
C MET A 50 -2.07 -1.15 4.23
N VAL A 51 -1.90 -0.30 5.24
CA VAL A 51 -0.71 -0.30 6.10
C VAL A 51 -1.06 -0.44 7.57
N GLU A 52 -0.25 -1.22 8.28
CA GLU A 52 -0.24 -1.30 9.73
C GLU A 52 1.07 -0.69 10.22
N LEU A 53 0.99 0.31 11.09
CA LEU A 53 2.16 1.00 11.63
C LEU A 53 2.38 0.61 13.08
N LYS A 54 3.64 0.57 13.53
CA LYS A 54 4.01 0.34 14.94
C LYS A 54 3.37 1.37 15.86
N GLU A 55 3.27 2.61 15.39
CA GLU A 55 2.68 3.73 16.11
C GLU A 55 1.80 4.55 15.15
N PRO A 56 0.70 5.18 15.63
CA PRO A 56 -0.22 5.96 14.79
C PRO A 56 0.34 7.33 14.35
N ARG A 57 1.63 7.40 14.03
CA ARG A 57 2.39 8.61 13.72
C ARG A 57 2.10 9.18 12.34
N PHE A 58 1.55 10.40 12.29
CA PHE A 58 1.15 11.06 11.04
C PHE A 58 2.33 11.29 10.08
N ASP A 59 3.48 11.72 10.61
CA ASP A 59 4.69 11.96 9.83
C ASP A 59 5.22 10.70 9.15
N TRP A 60 5.13 9.53 9.79
CA TRP A 60 5.48 8.26 9.18
C TRP A 60 4.57 7.91 7.99
N LEU A 61 3.27 8.16 8.11
CA LEU A 61 2.33 7.91 7.02
C LEU A 61 2.56 8.86 5.84
N ALA A 62 2.71 10.16 6.11
CA ALA A 62 2.98 11.14 5.07
C ALA A 62 4.33 10.87 4.37
N GLY A 63 5.37 10.55 5.15
CA GLY A 63 6.68 10.17 4.61
C GLY A 63 6.63 8.89 3.78
N LEU A 64 5.89 7.87 4.22
CA LEU A 64 5.67 6.64 3.47
C LEU A 64 4.96 6.89 2.15
N GLN A 65 3.89 7.70 2.16
CA GLN A 65 3.14 8.04 0.95
C GLN A 65 4.05 8.72 -0.07
N ILE A 66 4.75 9.79 0.33
CA ILE A 66 5.67 10.52 -0.54
C ILE A 66 6.77 9.59 -1.07
N TYR A 67 7.34 8.74 -0.23
CA TYR A 67 8.38 7.79 -0.65
C TYR A 67 7.88 6.82 -1.73
N LEU A 68 6.71 6.23 -1.53
CA LEU A 68 6.15 5.26 -2.47
C LEU A 68 5.65 5.94 -3.76
N GLU A 69 5.08 7.13 -3.68
CA GLU A 69 4.67 7.91 -4.86
C GLU A 69 5.87 8.18 -5.78
N ASN A 70 6.99 8.62 -5.22
CA ASN A 70 8.21 8.85 -5.98
C ASN A 70 8.80 7.54 -6.56
N LYS A 71 8.62 6.42 -5.86
CA LYS A 71 9.18 5.12 -6.26
C LYS A 71 8.39 4.44 -7.37
N PHE A 72 7.06 4.61 -7.36
CA PHE A 72 6.17 4.07 -8.37
C PHE A 72 5.84 5.05 -9.50
N ASP A 73 6.25 6.32 -9.37
CA ASP A 73 5.87 7.41 -10.27
C ASP A 73 4.35 7.48 -10.48
N ARG A 74 3.61 7.24 -9.39
CA ARG A 74 2.16 7.13 -9.39
C ARG A 74 1.59 7.50 -8.04
N LYS A 75 0.40 8.07 -8.03
CA LYS A 75 -0.30 8.46 -6.81
C LYS A 75 -0.63 7.23 -5.95
N ILE A 76 -0.40 7.36 -4.64
CA ILE A 76 -0.62 6.28 -3.65
C ILE A 76 -1.72 6.71 -2.70
N GLU A 77 -2.74 5.88 -2.54
CA GLU A 77 -3.74 6.05 -1.48
C GLU A 77 -3.43 5.07 -0.33
N ILE A 78 -3.16 5.60 0.87
CA ILE A 78 -2.84 4.78 2.03
C ILE A 78 -4.01 4.75 3.02
N VAL A 79 -4.50 3.54 3.28
CA VAL A 79 -5.45 3.25 4.35
C VAL A 79 -4.72 2.63 5.53
N ARG A 80 -4.88 3.22 6.72
CA ARG A 80 -4.34 2.63 7.96
C ARG A 80 -5.25 1.53 8.48
N LYS A 81 -4.68 0.37 8.73
CA LYS A 81 -5.27 -0.69 9.53
C LYS A 81 -5.21 -0.27 11.01
N GLY A 82 -6.36 0.03 11.59
CA GLY A 82 -6.47 0.45 12.99
C GLY A 82 -7.42 -0.44 13.80
N ASN A 83 -7.16 -0.59 15.10
CA ASN A 83 -7.97 -1.40 16.02
C ASN A 83 -9.45 -0.95 16.11
N SER A 84 -9.74 0.32 15.84
CA SER A 84 -11.09 0.90 15.91
C SER A 84 -11.89 0.80 14.59
N LEU A 85 -11.26 0.43 13.48
CA LEU A 85 -11.85 0.54 12.14
C LEU A 85 -12.44 -0.78 11.66
N ASN A 86 -13.15 -1.49 12.55
CA ASN A 86 -13.95 -2.68 12.21
C ASN A 86 -15.25 -2.30 11.47
N THR A 87 -15.17 -1.29 10.59
CA THR A 87 -16.27 -0.90 9.72
C THR A 87 -16.47 -2.01 8.68
N ARG A 88 -17.70 -2.11 8.17
CA ARG A 88 -18.07 -3.10 7.14
C ARG A 88 -17.22 -2.94 5.86
N PHE A 89 -16.69 -1.74 5.63
CA PHE A 89 -15.80 -1.40 4.53
C PHE A 89 -14.42 -2.05 4.70
N THR A 90 -13.75 -1.84 5.85
CA THR A 90 -12.42 -2.42 6.12
C THR A 90 -12.43 -3.94 6.03
N ARG A 91 -13.45 -4.60 6.60
CA ARG A 91 -13.62 -6.06 6.50
C ARG A 91 -13.82 -6.57 5.08
N ARG A 92 -14.36 -5.73 4.18
CA ARG A 92 -14.59 -6.11 2.79
C ARG A 92 -13.30 -5.96 1.98
N ILE A 93 -12.55 -4.87 2.20
CA ILE A 93 -11.27 -4.67 1.52
C ILE A 93 -10.20 -5.64 2.02
N GLU A 94 -10.15 -5.95 3.33
CA GLU A 94 -9.17 -6.88 3.92
C GLU A 94 -9.19 -8.28 3.28
N LYS A 95 -10.35 -8.72 2.77
CA LYS A 95 -10.48 -10.01 2.09
C LYS A 95 -9.77 -10.05 0.73
N ASP A 96 -9.58 -8.88 0.12
CA ASP A 96 -8.98 -8.72 -1.19
C ASP A 96 -7.56 -8.10 -1.10
N VAL A 97 -7.02 -7.94 0.12
CA VAL A 97 -5.66 -7.41 0.32
C VAL A 97 -4.64 -8.50 0.00
N ILE A 98 -3.72 -8.21 -0.90
CA ILE A 98 -2.54 -9.02 -1.16
C ILE A 98 -1.40 -8.45 -0.32
N TYR A 99 -0.91 -9.20 0.66
CA TYR A 99 0.17 -8.74 1.53
C TYR A 99 1.56 -9.01 0.95
N ALA A 100 2.44 -8.02 1.15
CA ALA A 100 3.87 -8.14 0.87
C ALA A 100 4.57 -8.96 1.97
#